data_AF-A0A0P0MBN9-F1
#
_entry.id   AF-A0A0P0MBN9-F1
#
_cell.length_a   1.000
_cell.length_b   1.000
_cell.length_c   1.000
_cell.angle_alpha   90.00
_cell.angle_beta   90.00
_cell.angle_gamma   90.00
#
_symmetry.space_group_name_H-M   'P 1'
#
loop_
_entity.id
_entity.type
_entity.pdbx_description
1 polymer ?
#
loop_
_entity_poly.entity_id
_entity_poly.type
_entity_poly.pdbx_seq_one_letter_code
_entity_poly.pdbx_strand_id
1 'polypeptide(L)'
;MTTLKFKLSACAISTAALLAACGGGGTTPDTTAPTLTITDNISVASLNTAADVTFTFTFNEAVTGFTTEDIVVTGGTKGTFNMASNGLSGSLIVSPTANTAGTINVSVASSKFTDASGNLNTVASSASQDYNLAPVAAVSFASGYTAIDASTVGYAYQGLSTEGGAFNWTVADGGSYGWGGADFWWSGVAPTDATPNFYWGGKGKSDQAYMESWVNAPANGTVSLSGQTKLRIAVWGNDELVGSARFTPIVQLAPTNGCYPRAEASPLTPTSSGAQVYNIPLNEFTITENCGIEMTTTAFFANPVGSIRVRIYKANYYNPDNNYGSPNGINLGPISFQP
;
A
#
# COMPACT_ATOMS: atom_id res chain seq x y z
N MET A 1 66.92 -98.46 20.99
CA MET A 1 67.48 -97.13 20.65
C MET A 1 66.45 -96.45 19.77
N THR A 2 65.26 -96.03 20.20
CA THR A 2 64.79 -95.13 21.27
C THR A 2 65.23 -93.67 21.14
N THR A 3 64.30 -92.93 20.54
CA THR A 3 64.21 -91.50 20.22
C THR A 3 63.97 -90.65 21.46
N LEU A 4 64.66 -89.51 21.57
CA LEU A 4 64.38 -88.47 22.58
C LEU A 4 63.42 -87.41 22.02
N LYS A 5 62.39 -87.08 22.81
CA LYS A 5 61.46 -85.96 22.63
C LYS A 5 62.00 -84.71 23.35
N PHE A 6 61.74 -83.53 22.81
CA PHE A 6 61.72 -82.28 23.58
C PHE A 6 60.41 -81.50 23.31
N LYS A 7 59.71 -81.13 24.38
CA LYS A 7 58.62 -80.15 24.39
C LYS A 7 59.21 -78.76 24.61
N LEU A 8 58.72 -77.73 23.92
CA LEU A 8 58.80 -76.36 24.40
C LEU A 8 57.40 -75.75 24.51
N SER A 9 57.15 -75.14 25.66
CA SER A 9 55.96 -74.37 26.05
C SER A 9 56.21 -72.88 25.81
N ALA A 10 55.12 -72.12 25.63
CA ALA A 10 55.08 -70.74 25.11
C ALA A 10 55.90 -69.68 25.87
N CYS A 11 56.33 -68.63 25.14
CA CYS A 11 56.70 -67.33 25.68
C CYS A 11 55.99 -66.25 24.84
N ALA A 12 55.24 -65.37 25.49
CA ALA A 12 54.54 -64.25 24.86
C ALA A 12 55.54 -63.14 24.50
N ILE A 13 55.53 -62.68 23.25
CA ILE A 13 56.15 -61.43 22.83
C ILE A 13 55.07 -60.60 22.13
N SER A 14 54.83 -59.40 22.66
CA SER A 14 53.94 -58.39 22.11
C SER A 14 54.31 -58.09 20.66
N THR A 15 53.35 -58.24 19.76
CA THR A 15 53.50 -57.75 18.38
C THR A 15 53.38 -56.23 18.37
N ALA A 16 54.54 -55.58 18.40
CA ALA A 16 54.73 -54.25 17.84
C ALA A 16 54.56 -54.31 16.32
N ALA A 17 54.04 -53.22 15.77
CA ALA A 17 54.42 -52.63 14.49
C ALA A 17 54.71 -53.60 13.33
N LEU A 18 53.67 -53.89 12.53
CA LEU A 18 53.86 -54.08 11.10
C LEU A 18 52.59 -53.68 10.36
N LEU A 19 52.45 -52.39 10.06
CA LEU A 19 51.73 -51.94 8.87
C LEU A 19 52.27 -50.56 8.49
N ALA A 20 53.33 -50.55 7.69
CA ALA A 20 53.70 -49.42 6.87
C ALA A 20 53.81 -49.88 5.42
N ALA A 21 53.32 -49.03 4.53
CA ALA A 21 53.45 -49.04 3.07
C ALA A 21 52.33 -49.73 2.27
N CYS A 22 51.23 -48.99 2.05
CA CYS A 22 50.79 -48.63 0.69
C CYS A 22 49.77 -47.47 0.76
N GLY A 23 50.05 -46.35 0.07
CA GLY A 23 49.09 -45.29 -0.21
C GLY A 23 49.01 -44.18 0.86
N GLY A 24 49.81 -43.14 0.68
CA GLY A 24 49.58 -41.86 1.37
C GLY A 24 48.25 -41.27 0.94
N GLY A 25 47.29 -41.25 1.86
CA GLY A 25 46.13 -40.38 1.87
C GLY A 25 45.94 -39.97 3.32
N GLY A 26 46.05 -38.68 3.63
CA GLY A 26 45.98 -38.19 5.00
C GLY A 26 44.66 -38.60 5.67
N THR A 27 44.74 -39.43 6.71
CA THR A 27 43.61 -39.79 7.57
C THR A 27 43.58 -38.93 8.82
N THR A 28 43.92 -37.65 8.73
CA THR A 28 43.56 -36.73 9.82
C THR A 28 42.04 -36.75 9.88
N PRO A 29 41.43 -37.13 11.03
CA PRO A 29 39.98 -37.02 11.19
C PRO A 29 39.58 -35.59 10.84
N ASP A 30 38.54 -35.43 10.04
CA ASP A 30 38.00 -34.11 9.80
C ASP A 30 37.45 -33.57 11.12
N THR A 31 37.97 -32.42 11.54
CA THR A 31 37.57 -31.74 12.77
C THR A 31 36.86 -30.41 12.48
N THR A 32 36.56 -30.14 11.21
CA THR A 32 35.92 -28.89 10.79
C THR A 32 34.43 -28.99 11.07
N ALA A 33 33.87 -28.00 11.75
CA ALA A 33 32.43 -27.98 12.00
C ALA A 33 31.68 -27.37 10.81
N PRO A 34 30.51 -27.92 10.44
CA PRO A 34 29.68 -27.31 9.41
C PRO A 34 29.11 -25.98 9.91
N THR A 35 28.95 -25.04 8.99
CA THR A 35 28.44 -23.68 9.19
C THR A 35 27.21 -23.45 8.31
N LEU A 36 26.37 -22.50 8.70
CA LEU A 36 25.14 -22.17 8.00
C LEU A 36 25.06 -20.65 7.78
N THR A 37 24.78 -20.26 6.54
CA THR A 37 24.36 -18.91 6.17
C THR A 37 22.88 -18.94 5.79
N ILE A 38 22.09 -18.04 6.35
CA ILE A 38 20.67 -17.88 6.03
C ILE A 38 20.50 -16.55 5.29
N THR A 39 19.85 -16.60 4.14
CA THR A 39 19.47 -15.44 3.33
C THR A 39 17.99 -15.57 2.97
N ASP A 40 17.40 -14.52 2.41
CA ASP A 40 16.05 -14.61 1.85
C ASP A 40 15.97 -13.90 0.49
N ASN A 41 14.82 -14.05 -0.18
CA ASN A 41 14.58 -13.54 -1.52
C ASN A 41 14.23 -12.04 -1.57
N ILE A 42 14.19 -11.36 -0.43
CA ILE A 42 13.92 -9.94 -0.29
C ILE A 42 15.23 -9.24 0.11
N SER A 43 15.48 -8.05 -0.44
CA SER A 43 16.69 -7.34 -0.06
C SER A 43 16.59 -6.88 1.40
N VAL A 44 17.70 -6.94 2.15
CA VAL A 44 17.76 -6.58 3.58
C VAL A 44 17.28 -5.14 3.85
N ALA A 45 17.32 -4.25 2.85
CA ALA A 45 16.84 -2.87 2.95
C ALA A 45 15.37 -2.68 2.54
N SER A 46 14.68 -3.74 2.10
CA SER A 46 13.32 -3.70 1.58
C SER A 46 12.32 -4.24 2.60
N LEU A 47 11.20 -3.53 2.73
CA LEU A 47 10.05 -3.98 3.51
C LEU A 47 9.21 -4.97 2.68
N ASN A 48 8.86 -6.12 3.24
CA ASN A 48 7.91 -7.03 2.59
C ASN A 48 6.48 -6.53 2.77
N THR A 49 5.74 -6.35 1.67
CA THR A 49 4.39 -5.77 1.69
C THR A 49 3.30 -6.69 1.14
N ALA A 50 3.64 -7.91 0.67
CA ALA A 50 2.67 -8.65 -0.14
C ALA A 50 2.67 -10.17 -0.05
N ALA A 51 3.73 -10.84 0.42
CA ALA A 51 3.87 -12.27 0.13
C ALA A 51 4.68 -13.07 1.15
N ASP A 52 4.69 -14.38 0.93
CA ASP A 52 5.60 -15.31 1.57
C ASP A 52 7.06 -14.96 1.29
N VAL A 53 7.90 -15.20 2.29
CA VAL A 53 9.35 -15.02 2.21
C VAL A 53 10.01 -16.38 2.08
N THR A 54 10.86 -16.55 1.06
CA THR A 54 11.64 -17.77 0.86
C THR A 54 13.03 -17.58 1.45
N PHE A 55 13.28 -18.24 2.57
CA PHE A 55 14.60 -18.30 3.20
C PHE A 55 15.44 -19.41 2.55
N THR A 56 16.66 -19.07 2.17
CA THR A 56 17.67 -19.97 1.61
C THR A 56 18.76 -20.23 2.65
N PHE A 57 18.97 -21.51 2.93
CA PHE A 57 19.97 -22.03 3.85
C PHE A 57 21.14 -22.55 3.02
N THR A 58 22.36 -22.07 3.30
CA THR A 58 23.58 -22.48 2.59
C THR A 58 24.60 -22.98 3.60
N PHE A 59 25.06 -24.21 3.40
CA PHE A 59 26.07 -24.86 4.22
C PHE A 59 27.43 -24.82 3.49
N ASN A 60 28.53 -24.72 4.24
CA ASN A 60 29.89 -24.80 3.67
C ASN A 60 30.28 -26.24 3.27
N GLU A 61 29.54 -27.23 3.73
CA GLU A 61 29.73 -28.65 3.45
C GLU A 61 28.40 -29.42 3.58
N ALA A 62 28.35 -30.65 3.09
CA ALA A 62 27.11 -31.43 3.06
C ALA A 62 26.73 -31.90 4.47
N VAL A 63 25.49 -31.61 4.88
CA VAL A 63 24.99 -31.95 6.23
C VAL A 63 23.91 -33.03 6.20
N THR A 64 23.74 -33.71 7.33
CA THR A 64 22.69 -34.69 7.57
C THR A 64 21.92 -34.38 8.86
N GLY A 65 20.70 -34.90 8.97
CA GLY A 65 19.87 -34.75 10.17
C GLY A 65 19.16 -33.40 10.32
N PHE A 66 19.38 -32.44 9.42
CA PHE A 66 18.73 -31.13 9.46
C PHE A 66 17.31 -31.19 8.89
N THR A 67 16.33 -30.76 9.69
CA THR A 67 14.90 -30.82 9.35
C THR A 67 14.18 -29.50 9.69
N THR A 68 12.91 -29.40 9.33
CA THR A 68 12.06 -28.25 9.69
C THR A 68 12.00 -28.00 11.20
N GLU A 69 12.14 -29.04 12.05
CA GLU A 69 12.08 -28.91 13.51
C GLU A 69 13.29 -28.21 14.11
N ASP A 70 14.40 -28.16 13.37
CA ASP A 70 15.62 -27.48 13.78
C ASP A 70 15.58 -25.96 13.55
N ILE A 71 14.54 -25.49 12.86
CA ILE A 71 14.33 -24.10 12.49
C ILE A 71 13.26 -23.46 13.37
N VAL A 72 13.64 -22.41 14.10
CA VAL A 72 12.72 -21.58 14.88
C VAL A 72 12.32 -20.37 14.07
N VAL A 73 11.01 -20.15 13.92
CA VAL A 73 10.45 -18.99 13.22
C VAL A 73 9.51 -18.22 14.13
N THR A 74 9.67 -16.89 14.19
CA THR A 74 8.73 -15.96 14.83
C THR A 74 8.29 -14.89 13.83
N GLY A 75 7.15 -14.24 14.06
CA GLY A 75 6.62 -13.21 13.14
C GLY A 75 5.93 -13.80 11.89
N GLY A 76 5.84 -15.12 11.80
CA GLY A 76 5.20 -15.83 10.69
C GLY A 76 5.06 -17.32 10.98
N THR A 77 4.46 -18.03 10.02
CA THR A 77 4.32 -19.49 10.03
C THR A 77 5.29 -20.12 9.04
N LYS A 78 6.12 -21.06 9.51
CA LYS A 78 7.03 -21.82 8.65
C LYS A 78 6.29 -22.92 7.89
N GLY A 79 6.60 -23.06 6.60
CA GLY A 79 6.21 -24.22 5.79
C GLY A 79 7.13 -25.42 6.03
N THR A 80 7.21 -26.31 5.05
CA THR A 80 8.14 -27.45 5.07
C THR A 80 9.51 -27.03 4.57
N PHE A 81 10.56 -27.38 5.31
CA PHE A 81 11.94 -27.24 4.85
C PHE A 81 12.27 -28.31 3.81
N ASN A 82 12.86 -27.89 2.69
CA ASN A 82 13.28 -28.77 1.61
C ASN A 82 14.81 -28.73 1.48
N MET A 83 15.48 -29.82 1.84
CA MET A 83 16.91 -29.99 1.64
C MET A 83 17.20 -30.39 0.19
N ALA A 84 18.18 -29.75 -0.44
CA ALA A 84 18.69 -30.17 -1.74
C ALA A 84 19.41 -31.52 -1.63
N SER A 85 19.40 -32.31 -2.70
CA SER A 85 19.98 -33.66 -2.71
C SER A 85 21.49 -33.70 -2.44
N ASN A 86 22.20 -32.58 -2.64
CA ASN A 86 23.62 -32.45 -2.34
C ASN A 86 23.92 -32.14 -0.85
N GLY A 87 22.90 -31.88 -0.03
CA GLY A 87 23.06 -31.53 1.39
C GLY A 87 23.72 -30.17 1.65
N LEU A 88 23.95 -29.35 0.61
CA LEU A 88 24.66 -28.07 0.70
C LEU A 88 23.74 -26.87 0.78
N SER A 89 22.46 -27.04 0.43
CA SER A 89 21.48 -25.97 0.52
C SER A 89 20.08 -26.49 0.78
N GLY A 90 19.21 -25.60 1.26
CA GLY A 90 17.78 -25.89 1.35
C GLY A 90 16.96 -24.62 1.40
N SER A 91 15.65 -24.77 1.29
CA SER A 91 14.71 -23.65 1.30
C SER A 91 13.58 -23.86 2.29
N LEU A 92 13.14 -22.75 2.89
CA LEU A 92 11.96 -22.67 3.74
C LEU A 92 11.11 -21.49 3.31
N ILE A 93 9.84 -21.73 3.04
CA ILE A 93 8.87 -20.66 2.83
C ILE A 93 8.28 -20.29 4.19
N VAL A 94 8.26 -18.99 4.51
CA VAL A 94 7.66 -18.44 5.72
C VAL A 94 6.58 -17.43 5.33
N SER A 95 5.36 -17.68 5.79
CA SER A 95 4.24 -16.74 5.62
C SER A 95 4.21 -15.76 6.79
N PRO A 96 4.35 -14.43 6.58
CA PRO A 96 4.22 -13.47 7.66
C PRO A 96 2.83 -13.51 8.30
N THR A 97 2.73 -13.01 9.53
CA THR A 97 1.42 -12.94 10.21
C THR A 97 0.50 -11.96 9.48
N ALA A 98 -0.62 -12.45 8.95
CA ALA A 98 -1.57 -11.65 8.18
C ALA A 98 -2.11 -10.45 8.99
N ASN A 99 -2.41 -9.34 8.29
CA ASN A 99 -3.00 -8.12 8.87
C ASN A 99 -2.15 -7.44 9.96
N THR A 100 -0.84 -7.71 10.02
CA THR A 100 0.08 -7.12 11.00
C THR A 100 1.32 -6.54 10.33
N ALA A 101 2.06 -5.73 11.08
CA ALA A 101 3.44 -5.34 10.75
C ALA A 101 4.38 -5.89 11.82
N GLY A 102 5.59 -6.28 11.44
CA GLY A 102 6.57 -6.85 12.35
C GLY A 102 7.80 -7.36 11.63
N THR A 103 8.55 -8.23 12.30
CA THR A 103 9.78 -8.83 11.77
C THR A 103 9.65 -10.34 11.80
N ILE A 104 9.84 -10.99 10.66
CA ILE A 104 10.10 -12.43 10.61
C ILE A 104 11.50 -12.64 11.13
N ASN A 105 11.67 -13.54 12.10
CA ASN A 105 12.99 -14.02 12.51
C ASN A 105 13.07 -15.52 12.26
N VAL A 106 14.10 -15.95 11.55
CA VAL A 106 14.43 -17.35 11.30
C VAL A 106 15.75 -17.63 11.98
N SER A 107 15.81 -18.67 12.82
CA SER A 107 17.02 -19.03 13.56
C SER A 107 17.23 -20.53 13.64
N VAL A 108 18.49 -20.93 13.65
CA VAL A 108 18.96 -22.29 13.86
C VAL A 108 20.03 -22.25 14.95
N ALA A 109 19.81 -23.01 16.02
CA ALA A 109 20.75 -23.07 17.14
C ALA A 109 22.02 -23.86 16.80
N SER A 110 23.02 -23.81 17.68
CA SER A 110 24.14 -24.76 17.65
C SER A 110 23.67 -26.20 17.88
N SER A 111 24.45 -27.17 17.42
CA SER A 111 24.23 -28.61 17.62
C SER A 111 22.91 -29.14 17.03
N LYS A 112 22.51 -28.61 15.88
CA LYS A 112 21.29 -28.96 15.12
C LYS A 112 21.54 -29.81 13.89
N PHE A 113 22.74 -29.79 13.34
CA PHE A 113 23.10 -30.59 12.16
C PHE A 113 24.55 -31.03 12.24
N THR A 114 24.85 -32.12 11.53
CA THR A 114 26.16 -32.77 11.50
C THR A 114 26.64 -32.97 10.07
N ASP A 115 27.94 -32.93 9.87
CA ASP A 115 28.58 -33.38 8.63
C ASP A 115 28.65 -34.92 8.55
N ALA A 116 29.31 -35.44 7.51
CA ALA A 116 29.55 -36.88 7.33
C ALA A 116 30.58 -37.48 8.32
N SER A 117 31.43 -36.65 8.90
CA SER A 117 32.49 -37.01 9.85
C SER A 117 31.99 -37.05 11.30
N GLY A 118 30.78 -36.55 11.56
CA GLY A 118 30.16 -36.49 12.87
C GLY A 118 30.38 -35.16 13.62
N ASN A 119 30.93 -34.14 12.96
CA ASN A 119 31.11 -32.82 13.57
C ASN A 119 29.77 -32.06 13.57
N LEU A 120 29.35 -31.61 14.76
CA LEU A 120 28.18 -30.76 14.94
C LEU A 120 28.49 -29.31 14.60
N ASN A 121 27.48 -28.59 14.10
CA ASN A 121 27.59 -27.14 14.00
C ASN A 121 27.77 -26.50 15.38
N THR A 122 28.73 -25.58 15.49
CA THR A 122 29.10 -24.95 16.76
C THR A 122 28.50 -23.56 16.94
N VAL A 123 28.11 -22.92 15.84
CA VAL A 123 27.58 -21.55 15.81
C VAL A 123 26.11 -21.56 15.41
N ALA A 124 25.32 -20.71 16.08
CA ALA A 124 23.93 -20.45 15.70
C ALA A 124 23.86 -19.44 14.55
N SER A 125 22.87 -19.59 13.68
CA SER A 125 22.65 -18.73 12.52
C SER A 125 21.25 -18.15 12.54
N SER A 126 21.09 -16.92 12.09
CA SER A 126 19.78 -16.27 11.98
C SER A 126 19.69 -15.32 10.80
N ALA A 127 18.48 -15.12 10.30
CA ALA A 127 18.11 -14.06 9.36
C ALA A 127 16.80 -13.42 9.81
N SER A 128 16.61 -12.16 9.44
CA SER A 128 15.41 -11.40 9.76
C SER A 128 14.91 -10.63 8.55
N GLN A 129 13.59 -10.55 8.40
CA GLN A 129 12.94 -9.80 7.32
C GLN A 129 11.74 -9.04 7.87
N ASP A 130 11.78 -7.71 7.77
CA ASP A 130 10.67 -6.84 8.16
C ASP A 130 9.50 -6.97 7.17
N TYR A 131 8.28 -6.91 7.69
CA TYR A 131 7.06 -6.96 6.89
C TYR A 131 6.00 -5.98 7.40
N ASN A 132 5.15 -5.52 6.49
CA ASN A 132 3.95 -4.76 6.81
C ASN A 132 2.79 -5.22 5.92
N LEU A 133 1.92 -6.04 6.50
CA LEU A 133 0.66 -6.49 5.92
C LEU A 133 -0.53 -5.85 6.65
N ALA A 134 -0.31 -4.81 7.46
CA ALA A 134 -1.37 -4.16 8.20
C ALA A 134 -2.38 -3.54 7.22
N PRO A 135 -3.70 -3.71 7.46
CA PRO A 135 -4.71 -3.11 6.60
C PRO A 135 -4.54 -1.59 6.58
N VAL A 136 -4.48 -1.03 5.38
CA VAL A 136 -4.46 0.42 5.22
C VAL A 136 -5.88 0.95 5.42
N ALA A 137 -6.06 1.83 6.39
CA ALA A 137 -7.36 2.45 6.64
C ALA A 137 -7.70 3.45 5.51
N ALA A 138 -8.99 3.56 5.20
CA ALA A 138 -9.48 4.63 4.34
C ALA A 138 -9.18 5.99 4.96
N VAL A 139 -8.85 6.96 4.10
CA VAL A 139 -8.69 8.35 4.53
C VAL A 139 -10.00 9.09 4.25
N SER A 140 -10.76 9.37 5.30
CA SER A 140 -11.93 10.27 5.22
C SER A 140 -11.45 11.67 4.85
N PHE A 141 -11.92 12.19 3.73
CA PHE A 141 -11.56 13.52 3.25
C PHE A 141 -12.65 14.53 3.55
N ALA A 142 -13.89 14.18 3.23
CA ALA A 142 -15.06 14.99 3.55
C ALA A 142 -16.28 14.11 3.84
N SER A 143 -16.81 14.25 5.04
CA SER A 143 -18.11 13.82 5.52
C SER A 143 -18.79 15.01 6.24
N GLY A 144 -19.66 14.84 7.23
CA GLY A 144 -20.82 15.73 7.59
C GLY A 144 -20.79 17.18 7.12
N TYR A 145 -21.57 17.63 6.13
CA TYR A 145 -21.58 19.05 5.77
C TYR A 145 -22.48 19.79 6.74
N THR A 146 -21.96 20.85 7.32
CA THR A 146 -22.64 21.72 8.28
C THR A 146 -22.54 23.16 7.77
N ALA A 147 -23.66 23.88 7.80
CA ALA A 147 -23.67 25.29 7.41
C ALA A 147 -22.96 26.14 8.49
N ILE A 148 -22.09 27.07 8.10
CA ILE A 148 -21.49 28.06 9.02
C ILE A 148 -22.27 29.38 8.94
N ASP A 149 -22.44 30.06 10.07
CA ASP A 149 -23.05 31.40 10.14
C ASP A 149 -22.36 32.41 9.20
N ALA A 150 -23.15 33.07 8.35
CA ALA A 150 -22.70 34.09 7.40
C ALA A 150 -21.92 35.26 8.03
N SER A 151 -22.17 35.57 9.31
CA SER A 151 -21.49 36.62 10.05
C SER A 151 -20.01 36.29 10.34
N THR A 152 -19.64 35.01 10.32
CA THR A 152 -18.28 34.55 10.64
C THR A 152 -17.34 34.60 9.42
N VAL A 153 -17.87 34.49 8.20
CA VAL A 153 -17.07 34.29 6.97
C VAL A 153 -17.25 35.40 5.92
N GLY A 154 -18.08 36.41 6.20
CA GLY A 154 -18.31 37.57 5.32
C GLY A 154 -19.12 37.21 4.08
N TYR A 155 -20.39 37.64 4.04
CA TYR A 155 -21.35 37.49 2.94
C TYR A 155 -21.57 36.05 2.38
N ALA A 156 -20.87 35.05 2.91
CA ALA A 156 -20.83 33.68 2.41
C ALA A 156 -21.21 32.63 3.45
N TYR A 157 -22.28 31.88 3.20
CA TYR A 157 -22.65 30.70 3.98
C TYR A 157 -21.75 29.50 3.59
N GLN A 158 -20.44 29.58 3.82
CA GLN A 158 -19.57 28.41 3.58
C GLN A 158 -20.00 27.27 4.51
N GLY A 159 -20.06 26.05 3.96
CA GLY A 159 -20.24 24.84 4.78
C GLY A 159 -18.90 24.21 5.13
N LEU A 160 -18.79 23.54 6.27
CA LEU A 160 -17.66 22.66 6.58
C LEU A 160 -18.09 21.21 6.49
N SER A 161 -17.19 20.34 6.03
CA SER A 161 -17.29 18.90 6.31
C SER A 161 -17.14 18.61 7.80
N THR A 162 -17.46 17.39 8.26
CA THR A 162 -17.25 16.95 9.65
C THR A 162 -15.78 17.01 10.02
N GLU A 163 -14.92 16.78 9.03
CA GLU A 163 -13.46 16.87 9.13
C GLU A 163 -12.97 18.33 9.11
N GLY A 164 -13.86 19.32 8.97
CA GLY A 164 -13.55 20.75 9.03
C GLY A 164 -13.07 21.37 7.73
N GLY A 165 -13.18 20.66 6.60
CA GLY A 165 -12.81 21.17 5.28
C GLY A 165 -13.90 22.09 4.71
N ALA A 166 -13.54 23.31 4.30
CA ALA A 166 -14.50 24.25 3.73
C ALA A 166 -14.95 23.84 2.33
N PHE A 167 -16.27 23.85 2.14
CA PHE A 167 -16.90 23.74 0.83
C PHE A 167 -16.83 25.09 0.10
N ASN A 168 -16.50 25.06 -1.18
CA ASN A 168 -16.34 26.22 -2.03
C ASN A 168 -16.82 25.92 -3.46
N TRP A 169 -17.06 26.98 -4.25
CA TRP A 169 -17.48 26.86 -5.63
C TRP A 169 -17.06 28.09 -6.46
N THR A 170 -17.06 27.92 -7.79
CA THR A 170 -16.76 28.96 -8.78
C THR A 170 -17.46 28.66 -10.11
N VAL A 171 -17.58 29.69 -10.94
CA VAL A 171 -17.99 29.59 -12.35
C VAL A 171 -16.92 30.22 -13.25
N ALA A 172 -16.87 29.84 -14.52
CA ALA A 172 -15.90 30.38 -15.49
C ALA A 172 -16.11 31.89 -15.81
N ASP A 173 -15.09 32.50 -16.43
CA ASP A 173 -15.10 33.86 -17.02
C ASP A 173 -15.32 35.05 -16.07
N GLY A 174 -14.72 34.99 -14.88
CA GLY A 174 -14.59 36.18 -14.03
C GLY A 174 -15.90 36.69 -13.45
N GLY A 175 -16.95 35.86 -13.42
CA GLY A 175 -18.08 36.10 -12.54
C GLY A 175 -17.57 36.18 -11.10
N SER A 176 -17.43 37.41 -10.58
CA SER A 176 -17.10 37.61 -9.17
C SER A 176 -18.35 37.28 -8.36
N TYR A 177 -18.50 35.99 -8.03
CA TYR A 177 -19.58 35.51 -7.19
C TYR A 177 -18.96 34.89 -5.95
N GLY A 178 -18.50 35.78 -5.07
CA GLY A 178 -18.65 35.49 -3.66
C GLY A 178 -20.11 35.15 -3.42
N TRP A 179 -20.37 34.22 -2.51
CA TRP A 179 -21.71 34.01 -1.99
C TRP A 179 -22.40 35.36 -1.69
N GLY A 180 -23.66 35.50 -2.12
CA GLY A 180 -24.39 36.76 -2.06
C GLY A 180 -24.35 37.60 -3.35
N GLY A 181 -23.63 37.17 -4.39
CA GLY A 181 -23.81 37.75 -5.72
C GLY A 181 -25.17 37.38 -6.33
N ALA A 182 -25.74 38.26 -7.16
CA ALA A 182 -27.11 38.18 -7.69
C ALA A 182 -27.45 36.90 -8.50
N ASP A 183 -26.45 36.07 -8.80
CA ASP A 183 -26.58 34.87 -9.62
C ASP A 183 -26.50 33.57 -8.80
N PHE A 184 -26.33 33.61 -7.47
CA PHE A 184 -26.45 32.43 -6.61
C PHE A 184 -27.87 32.32 -6.06
N TRP A 185 -28.58 31.23 -6.36
CA TRP A 185 -30.00 31.11 -6.04
C TRP A 185 -30.26 30.23 -4.82
N TRP A 186 -29.44 29.20 -4.58
CA TRP A 186 -29.53 28.39 -3.38
C TRP A 186 -28.28 27.56 -3.13
N SER A 187 -28.10 27.27 -1.86
CA SER A 187 -27.24 26.23 -1.34
C SER A 187 -27.88 25.59 -0.13
N GLY A 188 -27.49 24.37 0.18
CA GLY A 188 -27.81 23.80 1.48
C GLY A 188 -27.14 22.47 1.72
N VAL A 189 -27.44 21.97 2.92
CA VAL A 189 -27.23 20.59 3.31
C VAL A 189 -28.60 19.92 3.17
N ALA A 190 -28.69 18.84 2.41
CA ALA A 190 -29.98 18.19 2.15
C ALA A 190 -30.36 17.23 3.30
N PRO A 191 -31.62 17.24 3.77
CA PRO A 191 -31.97 16.58 5.03
C PRO A 191 -32.01 15.03 5.04
N THR A 192 -32.15 14.30 3.91
CA THR A 192 -31.84 12.84 3.76
C THR A 192 -31.64 12.48 2.25
N ASP A 193 -31.07 11.35 1.82
CA ASP A 193 -30.58 10.12 2.49
C ASP A 193 -29.22 9.64 1.93
N ALA A 194 -28.11 9.62 2.63
CA ALA A 194 -27.83 9.96 4.01
C ALA A 194 -26.46 10.61 4.04
N THR A 195 -26.42 11.66 4.83
CA THR A 195 -25.41 12.68 4.91
C THR A 195 -23.96 12.18 4.87
N PRO A 196 -23.11 12.98 4.21
CA PRO A 196 -23.35 14.40 3.98
C PRO A 196 -23.22 14.85 2.55
N ASN A 197 -24.11 15.77 2.24
CA ASN A 197 -24.37 16.36 0.95
C ASN A 197 -24.17 17.88 1.01
N PHE A 198 -23.61 18.45 -0.05
CA PHE A 198 -23.65 19.88 -0.30
C PHE A 198 -24.18 20.10 -1.72
N TYR A 199 -25.17 20.97 -1.86
CA TYR A 199 -25.77 21.32 -3.14
C TYR A 199 -25.69 22.82 -3.38
N TRP A 200 -25.53 23.23 -4.65
CA TRP A 200 -25.65 24.63 -5.06
C TRP A 200 -26.21 24.75 -6.47
N GLY A 201 -26.88 25.88 -6.73
CA GLY A 201 -27.41 26.25 -8.03
C GLY A 201 -27.48 27.77 -8.17
N GLY A 202 -27.36 28.26 -9.39
CA GLY A 202 -27.36 29.69 -9.69
C GLY A 202 -28.24 30.05 -10.87
N LYS A 203 -28.50 31.34 -11.09
CA LYS A 203 -29.07 31.84 -12.34
C LYS A 203 -27.92 32.01 -13.31
N GLY A 204 -27.60 30.93 -14.03
CA GLY A 204 -26.55 30.94 -15.03
C GLY A 204 -26.80 31.99 -16.12
N LYS A 205 -25.72 32.53 -16.68
CA LYS A 205 -25.75 33.17 -18.00
C LYS A 205 -25.74 32.09 -19.08
N SER A 206 -26.30 32.36 -20.26
CA SER A 206 -26.43 31.40 -21.37
C SER A 206 -25.09 30.91 -21.96
N ASP A 207 -23.96 31.51 -21.55
CA ASP A 207 -22.62 31.35 -22.13
C ASP A 207 -21.55 30.84 -21.14
N GLN A 208 -21.93 30.27 -19.99
CA GLN A 208 -20.94 29.77 -19.01
C GLN A 208 -20.15 28.55 -19.51
N ALA A 209 -18.81 28.64 -19.50
CA ALA A 209 -17.94 27.55 -19.93
C ALA A 209 -17.94 26.35 -18.96
N TYR A 210 -17.90 26.60 -17.65
CA TYR A 210 -18.01 25.56 -16.61
C TYR A 210 -18.49 26.09 -15.26
N MET A 211 -19.00 25.17 -14.44
CA MET A 211 -19.17 25.32 -13.00
C MET A 211 -18.23 24.36 -12.29
N GLU A 212 -17.66 24.76 -11.16
CA GLU A 212 -16.79 23.91 -10.34
C GLU A 212 -17.08 24.11 -8.86
N SER A 213 -17.06 23.02 -8.10
CA SER A 213 -17.01 23.04 -6.64
C SER A 213 -15.83 22.29 -6.12
N TRP A 214 -15.46 22.57 -4.89
CA TRP A 214 -14.50 21.77 -4.17
C TRP A 214 -14.75 21.77 -2.67
N VAL A 215 -14.17 20.77 -2.02
CA VAL A 215 -14.02 20.72 -0.58
C VAL A 215 -12.53 20.76 -0.29
N ASN A 216 -12.12 21.63 0.61
CA ASN A 216 -10.75 21.64 1.12
C ASN A 216 -10.49 20.38 1.96
N ALA A 217 -9.23 20.00 2.09
CA ALA A 217 -8.84 18.93 2.98
C ALA A 217 -9.30 19.21 4.44
N PRO A 218 -9.39 18.17 5.29
CA PRO A 218 -9.68 18.29 6.72
C PRO A 218 -9.04 19.50 7.38
N ALA A 219 -9.83 20.25 8.15
CA ALA A 219 -9.47 21.50 8.82
C ALA A 219 -8.87 22.58 7.90
N ASN A 220 -9.18 22.56 6.60
CA ASN A 220 -8.57 23.40 5.56
C ASN A 220 -7.05 23.21 5.40
N GLY A 221 -6.52 22.07 5.85
CA GLY A 221 -5.11 21.73 5.76
C GLY A 221 -4.75 20.98 4.47
N THR A 222 -4.01 19.89 4.63
CA THR A 222 -3.61 19.00 3.54
C THR A 222 -3.58 17.54 4.01
N VAL A 223 -3.74 16.58 3.11
CA VAL A 223 -3.72 15.15 3.41
C VAL A 223 -2.72 14.40 2.54
N SER A 224 -1.94 13.50 3.14
CA SER A 224 -1.07 12.56 2.42
C SER A 224 -1.79 11.24 2.15
N LEU A 225 -1.53 10.62 1.00
CA LEU A 225 -2.27 9.45 0.51
C LEU A 225 -1.50 8.12 0.65
N SER A 226 -0.72 7.97 1.72
CA SER A 226 0.09 6.77 1.91
C SER A 226 -0.78 5.51 1.89
N GLY A 227 -0.46 4.58 0.98
CA GLY A 227 -1.16 3.31 0.82
C GLY A 227 -2.55 3.40 0.16
N GLN A 228 -2.98 4.57 -0.30
CA GLN A 228 -4.26 4.72 -1.00
C GLN A 228 -4.08 4.53 -2.51
N THR A 229 -5.05 3.91 -3.18
CA THR A 229 -4.99 3.60 -4.62
C THR A 229 -6.14 4.18 -5.43
N LYS A 230 -7.21 4.65 -4.77
CA LYS A 230 -8.39 5.21 -5.45
C LYS A 230 -9.05 6.34 -4.67
N LEU A 231 -9.63 7.28 -5.42
CA LEU A 231 -10.56 8.27 -4.91
C LEU A 231 -11.97 7.68 -4.94
N ARG A 232 -12.62 7.60 -3.78
CA ARG A 232 -14.04 7.28 -3.68
C ARG A 232 -14.83 8.58 -3.49
N ILE A 233 -15.73 8.86 -4.42
CA ILE A 233 -16.59 10.04 -4.40
C ILE A 233 -18.02 9.67 -4.78
N ALA A 234 -19.00 10.29 -4.11
CA ALA A 234 -20.39 10.22 -4.52
C ALA A 234 -20.79 11.52 -5.24
N VAL A 235 -21.36 11.42 -6.44
CA VAL A 235 -21.87 12.58 -7.20
C VAL A 235 -23.25 12.29 -7.76
N TRP A 236 -24.08 13.32 -7.85
CA TRP A 236 -25.38 13.28 -8.54
C TRP A 236 -25.83 14.70 -8.89
N GLY A 237 -26.81 14.80 -9.77
CA GLY A 237 -27.42 16.04 -10.20
C GLY A 237 -28.89 15.84 -10.54
N ASN A 238 -29.52 16.86 -11.09
CA ASN A 238 -30.87 16.77 -11.65
C ASN A 238 -30.94 15.82 -12.85
N ASP A 239 -32.16 15.45 -13.24
CA ASP A 239 -32.44 14.46 -14.30
C ASP A 239 -31.73 14.81 -15.63
N GLU A 240 -31.54 16.10 -15.93
CA GLU A 240 -30.84 16.60 -17.11
C GLU A 240 -29.32 16.29 -17.13
N LEU A 241 -28.73 15.95 -15.97
CA LEU A 241 -27.33 15.56 -15.82
C LEU A 241 -27.12 14.03 -15.84
N VAL A 242 -28.20 13.25 -15.82
CA VAL A 242 -28.18 11.79 -15.88
C VAL A 242 -27.93 11.30 -17.31
N GLY A 243 -27.18 10.20 -17.45
CA GLY A 243 -26.92 9.54 -18.74
C GLY A 243 -25.87 10.23 -19.61
N SER A 244 -25.23 11.31 -19.13
CA SER A 244 -24.17 12.01 -19.83
C SER A 244 -22.89 12.10 -19.01
N ALA A 245 -21.73 12.00 -19.66
CA ALA A 245 -20.43 12.19 -19.03
C ALA A 245 -20.23 13.69 -18.72
N ARG A 246 -20.42 14.08 -17.45
CA ARG A 246 -20.57 15.50 -17.06
C ARG A 246 -19.70 15.92 -15.90
N PHE A 247 -19.50 15.06 -14.92
CA PHE A 247 -18.81 15.41 -13.67
C PHE A 247 -17.35 15.02 -13.81
N THR A 248 -16.44 15.99 -13.94
CA THR A 248 -15.00 15.76 -13.99
C THR A 248 -14.42 15.92 -12.59
N PRO A 249 -14.00 14.82 -11.93
CA PRO A 249 -13.32 14.88 -10.64
C PRO A 249 -11.89 15.38 -10.82
N ILE A 250 -11.45 16.24 -9.91
CA ILE A 250 -10.15 16.89 -9.95
C ILE A 250 -9.52 16.77 -8.57
N VAL A 251 -8.29 16.26 -8.52
CA VAL A 251 -7.47 16.34 -7.32
C VAL A 251 -6.56 17.54 -7.45
N GLN A 252 -6.60 18.44 -6.46
CA GLN A 252 -5.71 19.59 -6.39
C GLN A 252 -4.79 19.46 -5.18
N LEU A 253 -3.49 19.58 -5.42
CA LEU A 253 -2.47 19.54 -4.37
C LEU A 253 -2.40 20.85 -3.59
N ALA A 254 -1.65 20.84 -2.49
CA ALA A 254 -1.20 22.05 -1.82
C ALA A 254 -0.45 22.98 -2.81
N PRO A 255 -0.50 24.31 -2.61
CA PRO A 255 0.14 25.22 -3.55
C PRO A 255 1.67 25.10 -3.50
N THR A 256 2.28 25.12 -4.67
CA THR A 256 3.73 25.27 -4.86
C THR A 256 3.96 26.66 -5.44
N ASN A 257 4.55 27.57 -4.65
CA ASN A 257 4.81 28.97 -5.05
C ASN A 257 3.56 29.71 -5.58
N GLY A 258 2.40 29.48 -4.98
CA GLY A 258 1.13 30.11 -5.37
C GLY A 258 0.44 29.46 -6.58
N CYS A 259 1.05 28.47 -7.20
CA CYS A 259 0.40 27.62 -8.21
C CYS A 259 -0.14 26.35 -7.57
N TYR A 260 -1.31 25.88 -8.02
CA TYR A 260 -1.95 24.68 -7.50
C TYR A 260 -1.93 23.57 -8.54
N PRO A 261 -1.08 22.54 -8.39
CA PRO A 261 -1.07 21.40 -9.30
C PRO A 261 -2.41 20.67 -9.30
N ARG A 262 -2.86 20.23 -10.48
CA ARG A 262 -4.16 19.56 -10.67
C ARG A 262 -4.02 18.33 -11.56
N ALA A 263 -4.78 17.30 -11.21
CA ALA A 263 -5.00 16.15 -12.06
C ALA A 263 -6.50 15.88 -12.18
N GLU A 264 -6.96 15.59 -13.40
CA GLU A 264 -8.36 15.36 -13.75
C GLU A 264 -8.56 13.88 -14.11
N ALA A 265 -9.67 13.30 -13.66
CA ALA A 265 -10.12 12.01 -14.14
C ALA A 265 -11.04 12.17 -15.35
N SER A 266 -11.31 11.06 -16.05
CA SER A 266 -12.34 11.05 -17.10
C SER A 266 -13.70 11.48 -16.52
N PRO A 267 -14.54 12.21 -17.28
CA PRO A 267 -15.85 12.64 -16.78
C PRO A 267 -16.74 11.45 -16.42
N LEU A 268 -17.37 11.52 -15.25
CA LEU A 268 -18.29 10.53 -14.72
C LEU A 268 -19.68 10.69 -15.34
N THR A 269 -20.37 9.56 -15.50
CA THR A 269 -21.71 9.47 -16.07
C THR A 269 -22.68 8.87 -15.03
N PRO A 270 -23.48 9.68 -14.32
CA PRO A 270 -24.55 9.18 -13.47
C PRO A 270 -25.60 8.43 -14.28
N THR A 271 -26.05 7.30 -13.75
CA THR A 271 -27.06 6.43 -14.40
C THR A 271 -28.46 6.62 -13.82
N SER A 272 -28.59 7.35 -12.71
CA SER A 272 -29.85 7.78 -12.12
C SER A 272 -29.68 9.13 -11.42
N SER A 273 -30.79 9.74 -11.00
CA SER A 273 -30.81 11.03 -10.31
C SER A 273 -30.43 10.96 -8.82
N GLY A 274 -30.37 9.74 -8.26
CA GLY A 274 -29.86 9.50 -6.90
C GLY A 274 -28.33 9.53 -6.84
N ALA A 275 -27.80 9.57 -5.61
CA ALA A 275 -26.36 9.54 -5.35
C ALA A 275 -25.71 8.28 -5.94
N GLN A 276 -24.70 8.46 -6.80
CA GLN A 276 -23.91 7.38 -7.38
C GLN A 276 -22.48 7.45 -6.84
N VAL A 277 -21.95 6.30 -6.39
CA VAL A 277 -20.60 6.19 -5.85
C VAL A 277 -19.64 5.73 -6.95
N TYR A 278 -18.55 6.47 -7.10
CA TYR A 278 -17.46 6.17 -8.03
C TYR A 278 -16.18 5.89 -7.26
N ASN A 279 -15.50 4.82 -7.64
CA ASN A 279 -14.15 4.50 -7.18
C ASN A 279 -13.22 4.70 -8.36
N ILE A 280 -12.44 5.77 -8.35
CA ILE A 280 -11.61 6.21 -9.45
C ILE A 280 -10.16 5.87 -9.09
N PRO A 281 -9.52 4.91 -9.78
CA PRO A 281 -8.12 4.60 -9.56
C PRO A 281 -7.23 5.84 -9.72
N LEU A 282 -6.28 6.05 -8.81
CA LEU A 282 -5.40 7.23 -8.86
C LEU A 282 -4.53 7.24 -10.11
N ASN A 283 -4.20 6.08 -10.67
CA ASN A 283 -3.44 5.95 -11.92
C ASN A 283 -4.26 6.31 -13.19
N GLU A 284 -5.58 6.52 -13.08
CA GLU A 284 -6.43 6.98 -14.19
C GLU A 284 -6.53 8.51 -14.28
N PHE A 285 -5.96 9.24 -13.31
CA PHE A 285 -5.92 10.69 -13.37
C PHE A 285 -4.81 11.18 -14.30
N THR A 286 -5.15 12.19 -15.09
CA THR A 286 -4.24 12.89 -15.99
C THR A 286 -3.89 14.25 -15.41
N ILE A 287 -2.59 14.55 -15.28
CA ILE A 287 -2.13 15.85 -14.78
C ILE A 287 -2.46 16.92 -15.82
N THR A 288 -3.23 17.93 -15.43
CA THR A 288 -3.65 19.04 -16.30
C THR A 288 -2.96 20.36 -15.94
N GLU A 289 -2.47 20.50 -14.72
CA GLU A 289 -1.64 21.61 -14.25
C GLU A 289 -0.51 21.06 -13.39
N ASN A 290 0.73 21.32 -13.78
CA ASN A 290 1.92 20.78 -13.11
C ASN A 290 2.80 21.88 -12.48
N CYS A 291 2.38 23.14 -12.56
CA CYS A 291 3.09 24.29 -12.02
C CYS A 291 4.54 24.42 -12.51
N GLY A 292 4.80 23.99 -13.76
CA GLY A 292 6.12 24.02 -14.38
C GLY A 292 7.08 22.93 -13.92
N ILE A 293 6.61 21.97 -13.12
CA ILE A 293 7.39 20.81 -12.67
C ILE A 293 6.82 19.56 -13.31
N GLU A 294 7.56 18.95 -14.23
CA GLU A 294 7.16 17.68 -14.81
C GLU A 294 7.12 16.59 -13.74
N MET A 295 6.00 15.85 -13.67
CA MET A 295 5.81 14.80 -12.69
C MET A 295 4.95 13.68 -13.27
N THR A 296 5.23 12.44 -12.85
CA THR A 296 4.37 11.30 -13.14
C THR A 296 3.15 11.32 -12.24
N THR A 297 2.09 10.58 -12.59
CA THR A 297 0.89 10.44 -11.73
C THR A 297 1.26 9.92 -10.33
N THR A 298 2.19 8.96 -10.23
CA THR A 298 2.70 8.47 -8.93
C THR A 298 3.39 9.58 -8.14
N ALA A 299 4.23 10.38 -8.79
CA ALA A 299 4.90 11.50 -8.12
C ALA A 299 3.91 12.60 -7.71
N PHE A 300 2.86 12.85 -8.51
CA PHE A 300 1.79 13.78 -8.17
C PHE A 300 1.10 13.38 -6.86
N PHE A 301 0.62 12.14 -6.75
CA PHE A 301 -0.10 11.66 -5.56
C PHE A 301 0.79 11.37 -4.34
N ALA A 302 2.11 11.44 -4.48
CA ALA A 302 3.04 11.45 -3.34
C ALA A 302 3.03 12.79 -2.57
N ASN A 303 2.49 13.85 -3.17
CA ASN A 303 2.41 15.17 -2.55
C ASN A 303 1.09 15.37 -1.77
N PRO A 304 1.06 16.28 -0.78
CA PRO A 304 -0.15 16.55 0.00
C PRO A 304 -1.30 17.12 -0.84
N VAL A 305 -2.48 16.51 -0.72
CA VAL A 305 -3.73 16.96 -1.36
C VAL A 305 -4.35 18.08 -0.54
N GLY A 306 -4.70 19.20 -1.19
CA GLY A 306 -5.31 20.36 -0.54
C GLY A 306 -6.82 20.48 -0.79
N SER A 307 -7.34 19.99 -1.92
CA SER A 307 -8.77 19.99 -2.19
C SER A 307 -9.18 18.93 -3.22
N ILE A 308 -10.43 18.48 -3.12
CA ILE A 308 -11.08 17.65 -4.14
C ILE A 308 -12.15 18.49 -4.81
N ARG A 309 -12.09 18.57 -6.14
CA ARG A 309 -12.97 19.39 -6.96
C ARG A 309 -13.79 18.52 -7.90
N VAL A 310 -14.93 19.04 -8.31
CA VAL A 310 -15.76 18.47 -9.38
C VAL A 310 -16.19 19.61 -10.29
N ARG A 311 -15.87 19.47 -11.57
CA ARG A 311 -16.21 20.42 -12.62
C ARG A 311 -17.27 19.85 -13.55
N ILE A 312 -18.18 20.70 -14.03
CA ILE A 312 -19.09 20.39 -15.12
C ILE A 312 -18.89 21.40 -16.24
N TYR A 313 -18.54 20.91 -17.43
CA TYR A 313 -18.40 21.71 -18.64
C TYR A 313 -19.74 21.91 -19.33
N LYS A 314 -19.93 23.10 -19.93
CA LYS A 314 -21.14 23.48 -20.66
C LYS A 314 -22.38 23.08 -19.86
N ALA A 315 -22.42 23.48 -18.59
CA ALA A 315 -23.58 23.33 -17.74
C ALA A 315 -24.70 24.18 -18.36
N ASN A 316 -25.37 23.64 -19.38
CA ASN A 316 -26.47 24.30 -20.06
C ASN A 316 -27.61 24.39 -19.06
N TYR A 317 -27.81 25.58 -18.51
CA TYR A 317 -29.10 26.01 -17.99
C TYR A 317 -30.05 26.08 -19.18
N TYR A 318 -30.66 24.96 -19.55
CA TYR A 318 -31.48 24.88 -20.75
C TYR A 318 -32.72 25.76 -20.61
N ASN A 319 -32.99 26.57 -21.64
CA ASN A 319 -34.28 27.22 -21.86
C ASN A 319 -34.61 27.19 -23.36
N PRO A 320 -35.60 26.40 -23.79
CA PRO A 320 -36.25 26.60 -25.08
C PRO A 320 -37.60 27.32 -24.97
N ASP A 321 -38.27 27.32 -23.80
CA ASP A 321 -39.72 27.60 -23.71
C ASP A 321 -40.15 28.60 -22.61
N ASN A 322 -39.22 29.32 -21.97
CA ASN A 322 -39.45 30.40 -21.00
C ASN A 322 -40.26 30.06 -19.73
N ASN A 323 -40.50 28.78 -19.43
CA ASN A 323 -41.04 28.31 -18.17
C ASN A 323 -39.91 27.85 -17.23
N TYR A 324 -39.66 28.63 -16.17
CA TYR A 324 -38.67 28.36 -15.14
C TYR A 324 -39.12 27.23 -14.20
N GLY A 325 -38.18 26.37 -13.78
CA GLY A 325 -38.45 25.31 -12.81
C GLY A 325 -37.35 25.03 -11.80
N SER A 326 -36.11 24.73 -12.21
CA SER A 326 -35.00 24.41 -11.27
C SER A 326 -33.62 24.46 -11.94
N PRO A 327 -32.68 25.33 -11.52
CA PRO A 327 -31.25 25.24 -11.76
C PRO A 327 -30.66 23.83 -11.70
N ASN A 328 -29.72 23.55 -12.62
CA ASN A 328 -28.87 22.37 -12.53
C ASN A 328 -28.03 22.45 -11.25
N GLY A 329 -28.33 21.57 -10.30
CA GLY A 329 -27.57 21.43 -9.06
C GLY A 329 -26.51 20.35 -9.19
N ILE A 330 -25.32 20.63 -8.68
CA ILE A 330 -24.28 19.60 -8.46
C ILE A 330 -24.33 19.24 -6.99
N ASN A 331 -24.29 17.95 -6.71
CA ASN A 331 -24.23 17.45 -5.35
C ASN A 331 -22.94 16.66 -5.14
N LEU A 332 -22.23 16.97 -4.06
CA LEU A 332 -21.10 16.19 -3.58
C LEU A 332 -21.50 15.44 -2.31
N GLY A 333 -21.33 14.12 -2.33
CA GLY A 333 -21.47 13.27 -1.16
C GLY A 333 -20.15 13.08 -0.41
N PRO A 334 -20.04 12.03 0.42
CA PRO A 334 -18.80 11.70 1.10
C PRO A 334 -17.64 11.48 0.12
N ILE A 335 -16.49 12.02 0.49
CA ILE A 335 -15.22 11.88 -0.24
C ILE A 335 -14.23 11.17 0.67
N SER A 336 -13.57 10.16 0.13
CA SER A 336 -12.50 9.44 0.83
C SER A 336 -11.48 8.89 -0.15
N PHE A 337 -10.25 8.73 0.29
CA PHE A 337 -9.29 7.88 -0.39
C PHE A 337 -9.33 6.49 0.21
N GLN A 338 -9.17 5.49 -0.65
CA GLN A 338 -9.27 4.07 -0.29
C GLN A 338 -8.01 3.34 -0.79
N PRO A 339 -7.54 2.31 -0.07
CA PRO A 339 -6.52 1.40 -0.57
C PRO A 339 -7.01 0.57 -1.76
#